data_AF-A0A644VXZ7-F1
#
_entry.id   AF-A0A644VXZ7-F1
#
_cell.length_a   1.000
_cell.length_b   1.000
_cell.length_c   1.000
_cell.angle_alpha   90.00
_cell.angle_beta   90.00
_cell.angle_gamma   90.00
#
_symmetry.space_group_name_H-M   'P 1'
#
loop_
_entity.id
_entity.type
_entity.pdbx_description
1 polymer ?
#
loop_
_entity_poly.entity_id
_entity_poly.type
_entity_poly.pdbx_seq_one_letter_code
_entity_poly.pdbx_strand_id
1 'polypeptide(L)'
;MKHCLIAALCLLSGPAFAWTETKDFRGLHVYEASGEGVALSVVCDPDGAMIPPENHLMMTVQGENYSGDYQIKSSERSFEGKIQNGTLVSTDGDPWNEVIAVLRSGSEIDLSINGMSYALNTDQPFPVECGSSAE
;
A
#
# COMPACT_ATOMS: atom_id res chain seq x y z
N MET A 1 17.15 49.91 -14.34
CA MET A 1 17.49 48.50 -14.56
C MET A 1 18.06 47.92 -13.27
N LYS A 2 17.29 47.11 -12.53
CA LYS A 2 17.83 46.16 -11.55
C LYS A 2 16.75 45.10 -11.30
N HIS A 3 16.92 43.96 -11.97
CA HIS A 3 16.15 42.75 -11.78
C HIS A 3 16.70 41.96 -10.58
N CYS A 4 15.93 40.94 -10.18
CA CYS A 4 16.23 39.83 -9.26
C CYS A 4 15.64 40.01 -7.84
N LEU A 5 14.92 39.05 -7.27
CA LEU A 5 14.44 37.74 -7.72
C LEU A 5 13.43 37.32 -6.64
N ILE A 6 12.14 37.20 -6.96
CA ILE A 6 11.19 36.57 -6.04
C ILE A 6 11.29 35.06 -6.33
N ALA A 7 12.09 34.36 -5.54
CA ALA A 7 12.07 32.91 -5.50
C ALA A 7 10.78 32.50 -4.76
N ALA A 8 9.70 32.31 -5.51
CA ALA A 8 8.54 31.60 -5.02
C ALA A 8 8.93 30.12 -4.88
N LEU A 9 9.27 29.71 -3.65
CA LEU A 9 9.38 28.29 -3.29
C LEU A 9 7.96 27.73 -3.31
N CYS A 10 7.48 27.30 -4.47
CA CYS A 10 6.29 26.47 -4.58
C CYS A 10 6.66 25.09 -4.00
N LEU A 11 6.47 24.94 -2.69
CA LEU A 11 6.32 23.63 -2.07
C LEU A 11 5.02 23.04 -2.61
N LEU A 12 5.10 22.39 -3.77
CA LEU A 12 4.07 21.47 -4.25
C LEU A 12 4.12 20.24 -3.33
N SER A 13 3.59 20.36 -2.13
CA SER A 13 3.10 19.21 -1.38
C SER A 13 1.86 18.72 -2.13
N GLY A 14 2.10 17.97 -3.20
CA GLY A 14 1.04 17.27 -3.91
C GLY A 14 0.33 16.34 -2.93
N PRO A 15 -0.99 16.15 -3.07
CA PRO A 15 -1.69 15.16 -2.29
C PRO A 15 -1.08 13.78 -2.54
N ALA A 16 -0.57 13.11 -1.50
CA ALA A 16 -0.07 11.74 -1.57
C ALA A 16 -1.22 10.72 -1.62
N PHE A 17 -2.17 10.92 -2.54
CA PHE A 17 -3.37 10.08 -2.74
C PHE A 17 -3.19 9.08 -3.88
N ALA A 18 -1.96 8.81 -4.32
CA ALA A 18 -1.69 7.83 -5.37
C ALA A 18 -0.69 6.80 -4.87
N TRP A 19 -0.77 5.57 -5.38
CA TRP A 19 0.32 4.60 -5.23
C TRP A 19 1.63 5.22 -5.71
N THR A 20 2.59 5.34 -4.82
CA THR A 20 3.94 5.77 -5.16
C THR A 20 4.81 4.54 -5.28
N GLU A 21 5.40 4.32 -6.46
CA GLU A 21 6.35 3.23 -6.69
C GLU A 21 7.78 3.73 -6.48
N THR A 22 8.53 3.07 -5.60
CA THR A 22 9.97 3.20 -5.47
C THR A 22 10.63 1.85 -5.75
N LYS A 23 11.71 1.85 -6.53
CA LYS A 23 12.54 0.65 -6.71
C LYS A 23 13.77 0.74 -5.85
N ASP A 24 14.02 -0.28 -5.03
CA ASP A 24 15.23 -0.35 -4.25
C ASP A 24 16.42 -0.87 -5.08
N PHE A 25 17.63 -0.80 -4.52
CA PHE A 25 18.86 -1.20 -5.23
C PHE A 25 18.96 -2.72 -5.47
N ARG A 26 18.13 -3.52 -4.79
CA ARG A 26 18.08 -4.99 -4.95
C ARG A 26 17.13 -5.37 -6.08
N GLY A 27 16.27 -4.46 -6.53
CA GLY A 27 15.24 -4.71 -7.54
C GLY A 27 13.85 -4.94 -6.95
N LEU A 28 13.66 -4.70 -5.64
CA LEU A 28 12.33 -4.75 -5.03
C LEU A 28 11.54 -3.51 -5.41
N HIS A 29 10.27 -3.71 -5.75
CA HIS A 29 9.32 -2.65 -6.00
C HIS A 29 8.51 -2.40 -4.73
N VAL A 30 8.56 -1.18 -4.20
CA VAL A 30 7.83 -0.75 -3.01
C VAL A 30 6.74 0.21 -3.46
N TYR A 31 5.49 -0.16 -3.19
CA TYR A 31 4.31 0.63 -3.49
C TYR A 31 3.70 1.15 -2.20
N GLU A 32 3.65 2.47 -2.07
CA GLU A 32 3.16 3.13 -0.86
C GLU A 32 1.90 3.94 -1.15
N ALA A 33 0.92 3.85 -0.25
CA ALA A 33 -0.26 4.70 -0.25
C ALA A 33 -0.62 5.08 1.19
N SER A 34 -1.04 6.33 1.40
CA SER A 34 -1.37 6.84 2.72
C SER A 34 -2.67 7.64 2.73
N GLY A 35 -3.44 7.49 3.79
CA GLY A 35 -4.65 8.26 4.10
C GLY A 35 -4.53 8.89 5.48
N GLU A 36 -5.63 9.46 5.97
CA GLU A 36 -5.64 10.04 7.31
C GLU A 36 -5.46 8.94 8.37
N GLY A 37 -4.29 8.92 9.02
CA GLY A 37 -4.01 7.99 10.12
C GLY A 37 -3.73 6.54 9.72
N VAL A 38 -3.64 6.22 8.43
CA VAL A 38 -3.27 4.87 7.94
C VAL A 38 -2.33 4.95 6.74
N ALA A 39 -1.38 4.02 6.65
CA ALA A 39 -0.58 3.84 5.43
C ALA A 39 -0.33 2.36 5.14
N LEU A 40 -0.28 2.03 3.86
CA LEU A 40 0.04 0.71 3.32
C LEU A 40 1.37 0.79 2.56
N SER A 41 2.24 -0.19 2.78
CA SER A 41 3.45 -0.42 2.00
C SER A 41 3.45 -1.85 1.48
N VAL A 42 3.28 -2.01 0.17
CA VAL A 42 3.32 -3.31 -0.51
C VAL A 42 4.67 -3.46 -1.18
N VAL A 43 5.44 -4.47 -0.78
CA VAL A 43 6.72 -4.83 -1.40
C VAL A 43 6.49 -6.02 -2.32
N CYS A 44 6.97 -5.90 -3.55
CA CYS A 44 6.91 -6.93 -4.58
C CYS A 44 8.32 -7.25 -5.09
N ASP A 45 8.59 -8.53 -5.32
CA ASP A 45 9.82 -9.02 -5.91
C ASP A 45 9.55 -9.69 -7.28
N PRO A 46 9.27 -8.90 -8.33
CA PRO A 46 8.84 -9.44 -9.63
C PRO A 46 9.97 -10.19 -10.35
N ASP A 47 11.22 -9.82 -10.09
CA ASP A 47 12.40 -10.39 -10.75
C ASP A 47 13.06 -11.51 -9.93
N GLY A 48 12.55 -11.80 -8.73
CA GLY A 48 13.11 -12.82 -7.83
C GLY A 48 14.51 -12.46 -7.35
N ALA A 49 14.72 -11.18 -7.00
CA ALA A 49 15.96 -10.68 -6.39
C ALA A 49 16.26 -11.40 -5.06
N MET A 50 15.23 -11.87 -4.38
CA MET A 50 15.28 -12.73 -3.20
C MET A 50 14.85 -14.16 -3.55
N ILE A 51 15.35 -15.16 -2.80
CA ILE A 51 15.01 -16.57 -3.00
C ILE A 51 14.50 -17.18 -1.68
N PRO A 52 13.21 -17.56 -1.59
CA PRO A 52 12.16 -17.35 -2.59
C PRO A 52 11.82 -15.84 -2.77
N PRO A 53 11.09 -15.44 -3.83
CA PRO A 53 10.68 -14.05 -4.01
C PRO A 53 9.97 -13.50 -2.77
N GLU A 54 10.36 -12.31 -2.34
CA GLU A 54 9.82 -11.66 -1.14
C GLU A 54 8.70 -10.69 -1.51
N ASN A 55 7.44 -11.08 -1.27
CA ASN A 55 6.30 -10.17 -1.35
C ASN A 55 5.63 -10.05 0.02
N HIS A 56 5.36 -8.81 0.44
CA HIS A 56 4.74 -8.55 1.73
C HIS A 56 4.01 -7.21 1.77
N LEU A 57 3.04 -7.10 2.67
CA LEU A 57 2.31 -5.90 3.00
C LEU A 57 2.64 -5.51 4.44
N MET A 58 3.01 -4.25 4.63
CA MET A 58 3.08 -3.60 5.94
C MET A 58 1.97 -2.56 6.05
N MET A 59 1.45 -2.42 7.27
CA MET A 59 0.42 -1.43 7.58
C MET A 59 0.86 -0.62 8.79
N THR A 60 0.70 0.69 8.71
CA THR A 60 0.83 1.58 9.86
C THR A 60 -0.49 2.24 10.18
N VAL A 61 -0.75 2.41 11.48
CA VAL A 61 -1.93 3.12 12.00
C VAL A 61 -1.43 4.18 12.97
N GLN A 62 -1.79 5.44 12.73
CA GLN A 62 -1.30 6.61 13.47
C GLN A 62 0.24 6.68 13.52
N GLY A 63 0.90 6.22 12.45
CA GLY A 63 2.37 6.23 12.32
C GLY A 63 3.08 5.05 12.98
N GLU A 64 2.37 4.13 13.63
CA GLU A 64 2.93 2.96 14.30
C GLU A 64 2.64 1.68 13.50
N ASN A 65 3.58 0.72 13.49
CA ASN A 65 3.37 -0.57 12.84
C ASN A 65 2.18 -1.30 13.45
N TYR A 66 1.25 -1.73 12.61
CA TYR A 66 0.05 -2.41 13.06
C TYR A 66 0.24 -3.93 13.08
N SER A 67 -0.37 -4.60 14.06
CA SER A 67 -0.51 -6.05 14.12
C SER A 67 -1.83 -6.39 14.78
N GLY A 68 -2.60 -7.28 14.16
CA GLY A 68 -3.96 -7.58 14.58
C GLY A 68 -4.88 -7.84 13.41
N ASP A 69 -6.15 -7.97 13.74
CA ASP A 69 -7.22 -8.27 12.79
C ASP A 69 -7.70 -6.98 12.09
N TYR A 70 -7.94 -7.06 10.80
CA TYR A 70 -8.44 -5.95 9.99
C TYR A 70 -9.47 -6.43 8.98
N GLN A 71 -10.31 -5.51 8.51
CA GLN A 71 -11.09 -5.69 7.30
C GLN A 71 -10.62 -4.68 6.26
N ILE A 72 -10.40 -5.14 5.04
CA ILE A 72 -10.11 -4.29 3.89
C ILE A 72 -11.22 -4.43 2.86
N LYS A 73 -11.70 -3.32 2.33
CA LYS A 73 -12.81 -3.29 1.38
C LYS A 73 -12.57 -2.27 0.28
N SER A 74 -12.96 -2.61 -0.93
CA SER A 74 -13.16 -1.71 -2.06
C SER A 74 -14.64 -1.70 -2.46
N SER A 75 -14.99 -0.98 -3.53
CA SER A 75 -16.36 -1.01 -4.09
C SER A 75 -16.79 -2.40 -4.57
N GLU A 76 -15.85 -3.28 -4.92
CA GLU A 76 -16.13 -4.57 -5.56
C GLU A 76 -15.86 -5.78 -4.67
N ARG A 77 -14.91 -5.67 -3.73
CA ARG A 77 -14.42 -6.81 -2.94
C ARG A 77 -14.18 -6.42 -1.48
N SER A 78 -14.24 -7.39 -0.59
CA SER A 78 -13.87 -7.22 0.81
C SER A 78 -13.21 -8.49 1.34
N PHE A 79 -12.24 -8.31 2.23
CA PHE A 79 -11.55 -9.40 2.91
C PHE A 79 -11.32 -9.05 4.39
N GLU A 80 -11.42 -10.07 5.25
CA GLU A 80 -11.04 -9.98 6.66
C GLU A 80 -9.76 -10.79 6.87
N GLY A 81 -8.74 -10.14 7.41
CA GLY A 81 -7.41 -10.70 7.55
C GLY A 81 -6.76 -10.37 8.88
N LYS A 82 -5.53 -10.84 9.04
CA LYS A 82 -4.70 -10.57 10.20
C LYS A 82 -3.27 -10.25 9.77
N ILE A 83 -2.71 -9.16 10.28
CA ILE A 83 -1.28 -8.84 10.15
C ILE A 83 -0.56 -9.40 11.39
N GLN A 84 0.48 -10.20 11.17
CA GLN A 84 1.28 -10.80 12.23
C GLN A 84 2.71 -10.22 12.21
N ASN A 85 3.22 -9.83 13.37
CA ASN A 85 4.57 -9.26 13.50
C ASN A 85 4.83 -8.06 12.56
N GLY A 86 3.80 -7.25 12.30
CA GLY A 86 3.87 -6.05 11.47
C GLY A 86 3.74 -6.30 9.97
N THR A 87 3.60 -7.55 9.53
CA THR A 87 3.59 -7.90 8.10
C THR A 87 2.50 -8.93 7.75
N LEU A 88 2.02 -8.89 6.52
CA LEU A 88 1.37 -10.01 5.83
C LEU A 88 2.30 -10.44 4.69
N VAL A 89 2.64 -11.73 4.58
CA VAL A 89 3.60 -12.22 3.57
C VAL A 89 2.91 -13.11 2.55
N SER A 90 3.42 -13.14 1.31
CA SER A 90 2.79 -13.95 0.26
C SER A 90 2.83 -15.45 0.50
N THR A 91 3.75 -15.94 1.32
CA THR A 91 3.83 -17.35 1.71
C THR A 91 2.63 -17.81 2.55
N ASP A 92 1.81 -16.88 3.04
CA ASP A 92 0.57 -17.21 3.75
C ASP A 92 -0.52 -17.73 2.80
N GLY A 93 -0.35 -17.59 1.48
CA GLY A 93 -1.23 -18.16 0.46
C GLY A 93 -2.50 -17.34 0.24
N ASP A 94 -3.67 -17.94 0.50
CA ASP A 94 -4.98 -17.31 0.24
C ASP A 94 -5.13 -15.90 0.83
N PRO A 95 -4.70 -15.59 2.08
CA PRO A 95 -4.79 -14.24 2.62
C PRO A 95 -4.06 -13.19 1.80
N TRP A 96 -2.91 -13.53 1.21
CA TRP A 96 -2.20 -12.63 0.31
C TRP A 96 -2.97 -12.36 -0.97
N ASN A 97 -3.49 -13.43 -1.57
CA ASN A 97 -4.26 -13.36 -2.81
C ASN A 97 -5.52 -12.49 -2.65
N GLU A 98 -6.26 -12.68 -1.56
CA GLU A 98 -7.47 -11.91 -1.27
C GLU A 98 -7.16 -10.42 -1.06
N VAL A 99 -6.09 -10.09 -0.34
CA VAL A 99 -5.70 -8.69 -0.11
C VAL A 99 -5.31 -8.01 -1.40
N ILE A 100 -4.46 -8.65 -2.23
CA ILE A 100 -4.09 -8.11 -3.53
C ILE A 100 -5.34 -7.96 -4.41
N ALA A 101 -6.25 -8.94 -4.44
CA ALA A 101 -7.49 -8.84 -5.19
C ALA A 101 -8.36 -7.64 -4.76
N VAL A 102 -8.46 -7.35 -3.45
CA VAL A 102 -9.18 -6.16 -2.95
C VAL A 102 -8.49 -4.87 -3.38
N LEU A 103 -7.16 -4.77 -3.22
CA LEU A 103 -6.39 -3.57 -3.60
C LEU A 103 -6.45 -3.27 -5.10
N ARG A 104 -6.55 -4.32 -5.94
CA ARG A 104 -6.63 -4.21 -7.40
C ARG A 104 -8.04 -3.94 -7.92
N SER A 105 -9.08 -4.10 -7.10
CA SER A 105 -10.47 -3.97 -7.55
C SER A 105 -11.10 -2.58 -7.32
N GLY A 106 -10.33 -1.59 -6.88
CA GLY A 106 -10.83 -0.22 -6.72
C GLY A 106 -9.74 0.73 -6.22
N SER A 107 -9.93 2.04 -6.48
CA SER A 107 -9.03 3.09 -5.99
C SER A 107 -9.43 3.62 -4.61
N GLU A 108 -10.70 3.46 -4.22
CA GLU A 108 -11.22 3.80 -2.90
C GLU A 108 -11.21 2.56 -2.00
N ILE A 109 -10.45 2.62 -0.92
CA ILE A 109 -10.25 1.53 0.03
C ILE A 109 -10.73 1.97 1.40
N ASP A 110 -11.62 1.19 2.01
CA ASP A 110 -12.02 1.30 3.40
C ASP A 110 -11.30 0.24 4.23
N LEU A 111 -10.54 0.68 5.24
CA LEU A 111 -9.88 -0.18 6.21
C LEU A 111 -10.59 -0.08 7.57
N SER A 112 -11.07 -1.20 8.10
CA SER A 112 -11.62 -1.28 9.45
C SER A 112 -10.64 -1.97 10.40
N ILE A 113 -10.22 -1.27 11.43
CA ILE A 113 -9.24 -1.72 12.41
C ILE A 113 -9.73 -1.34 13.81
N ASN A 114 -9.89 -2.30 14.71
CA ASN A 114 -10.37 -2.08 16.08
C ASN A 114 -11.68 -1.26 16.16
N GLY A 115 -12.58 -1.44 15.18
CA GLY A 115 -13.85 -0.70 15.08
C GLY A 115 -13.74 0.74 14.56
N MET A 116 -12.54 1.18 14.17
CA MET A 116 -12.30 2.45 13.50
C MET A 116 -12.18 2.23 11.99
N SER A 117 -12.79 3.12 11.20
CA SER A 117 -12.68 3.09 9.74
C SER A 117 -11.72 4.17 9.25
N TYR A 118 -10.84 3.79 8.33
CA TYR A 118 -9.88 4.64 7.67
C TYR A 118 -10.12 4.58 6.16
N ALA A 119 -10.37 5.72 5.55
CA ALA A 119 -10.51 5.83 4.11
C ALA A 119 -9.15 6.12 3.47
N LEU A 120 -8.82 5.34 2.44
CA LEU A 120 -7.63 5.50 1.62
C LEU A 120 -8.08 5.67 0.16
N ASN A 121 -7.81 6.83 -0.41
CA ASN A 121 -7.94 7.04 -1.85
C ASN A 121 -6.55 6.90 -2.48
N THR A 122 -6.43 5.99 -3.43
CA THR A 122 -5.19 5.62 -4.12
C THR A 122 -5.14 6.12 -5.58
N ASP A 123 -6.14 6.92 -5.99
CA ASP A 123 -6.36 7.52 -7.32
C ASP A 123 -6.60 6.49 -8.44
N GLN A 124 -5.85 5.39 -8.44
CA GLN A 124 -5.96 4.24 -9.32
C GLN A 124 -5.87 2.95 -8.49
N PRO A 125 -6.50 1.84 -8.91
CA PRO A 125 -6.31 0.55 -8.26
C PRO A 125 -4.84 0.13 -8.22
N PHE A 126 -4.50 -0.78 -7.31
CA PHE A 126 -3.14 -1.31 -7.20
C PHE A 126 -2.68 -1.91 -8.55
N PRO A 127 -1.49 -1.55 -9.06
CA PRO A 127 -1.19 -1.74 -10.48
C PRO A 127 -0.64 -3.11 -10.86
N VAL A 128 -0.29 -3.97 -9.89
CA VAL A 128 0.45 -5.24 -10.15
C VAL A 128 -0.09 -6.41 -9.34
N GLU A 129 0.17 -7.64 -9.81
CA GLU A 129 -0.22 -8.87 -9.11
C GLU A 129 0.63 -9.17 -7.87
N CYS A 130 1.87 -8.66 -7.82
CA CYS A 130 2.76 -8.83 -6.66
C CYS A 130 2.89 -10.31 -6.18
N GLY A 131 3.03 -11.25 -7.11
CA GLY A 131 3.09 -12.68 -6.79
C GLY A 131 1.76 -13.33 -6.38
N SER A 132 0.64 -12.61 -6.45
CA SER A 132 -0.69 -13.19 -6.32
C SER A 132 -1.06 -14.07 -7.52
N SER A 133 -1.85 -15.09 -7.25
CA SER A 133 -2.49 -15.95 -8.25
C SER A 133 -4.00 -15.70 -8.40
N ALA A 134 -4.53 -14.62 -7.79
CA ALA A 134 -5.94 -14.29 -7.90
C ALA A 134 -6.27 -13.79 -9.32
N GLU A 135 -7.28 -14.41 -9.95
CA GLU A 135 -7.81 -14.01 -11.28
C GLU A 135 -8.80 -12.83 -11.20
#